data_AF-A0A5K1GFT5-F1
#
_entry.id   AF-A0A5K1GFT5-F1
#
_cell.length_a   1.000
_cell.length_b   1.000
_cell.length_c   1.000
_cell.angle_alpha   90.00
_cell.angle_beta   90.00
_cell.angle_gamma   90.00
#
_symmetry.space_group_name_H-M   'P 1'
#
loop_
_entity.id
_entity.type
_entity.pdbx_description
1 polymer ?
#
loop_
_entity_poly.entity_id
_entity_poly.type
_entity_poly.pdbx_seq_one_letter_code
_entity_poly.pdbx_strand_id
1 'polypeptide(L)' 'VTINYLMDNLGKDYANTVGIVDLGGGSVQMAYAIPKKEALSSPKSSDGQYSYVKELFLKGTKYYLYVH' A
#
# COMPACT_ATOMS: atom_id res chain seq x y z
N VAL A 1 -0.79 -7.10 -2.61
CA VAL A 1 -0.28 -8.32 -1.92
C VAL A 1 0.29 -9.32 -2.92
N THR A 2 -0.49 -9.75 -3.93
CA THR A 2 -0.13 -10.81 -4.90
C THR A 2 1.28 -10.69 -5.50
N ILE A 3 1.62 -9.54 -6.10
CA ILE A 3 2.94 -9.35 -6.72
C ILE A 3 4.08 -9.53 -5.70
N ASN A 4 3.97 -8.91 -4.53
CA ASN A 4 4.99 -9.06 -3.48
C ASN A 4 5.02 -10.45 -2.85
N TYR A 5 3.92 -11.23 -2.91
CA TYR A 5 3.96 -12.64 -2.53
C TYR A 5 4.72 -13.48 -3.56
N LEU A 6 4.42 -13.32 -4.85
CA LEU A 6 5.08 -14.04 -5.95
C LEU A 6 6.57 -13.72 -6.06
N MET A 7 6.97 -12.49 -5.69
CA MET A 7 8.37 -12.05 -5.68
C MET A 7 9.07 -12.30 -4.32
N ASP A 8 8.38 -12.95 -3.37
CA ASP A 8 8.86 -13.20 -1.99
C ASP A 8 9.41 -11.95 -1.28
N ASN A 9 8.71 -10.82 -1.43
CA ASN A 9 9.05 -9.55 -0.79
C ASN A 9 8.24 -9.29 0.49
N LEU A 10 7.21 -10.09 0.77
CA LEU A 10 6.48 -10.00 2.03
C LEU A 10 7.38 -10.37 3.22
N GLY A 11 7.29 -9.62 4.30
CA GLY A 11 8.17 -9.74 5.48
C GLY A 11 9.40 -8.83 5.41
N LYS A 12 9.82 -8.38 4.22
CA LYS A 12 10.97 -7.45 4.05
C LYS A 12 10.58 -6.00 4.38
N ASP A 13 11.57 -5.12 4.48
CA ASP A 13 11.34 -3.68 4.63
C ASP A 13 10.47 -3.11 3.48
N TYR A 14 9.68 -2.06 3.77
CA TYR A 14 8.77 -1.43 2.80
C TYR A 14 9.49 -1.00 1.51
N ALA A 15 10.74 -0.53 1.61
CA ALA A 15 11.55 -0.10 0.48
C ALA A 15 11.94 -1.25 -0.46
N ASN A 16 11.83 -2.51 -0.01
CA ASN A 16 12.09 -3.70 -0.81
C ASN A 16 10.82 -4.30 -1.43
N THR A 17 9.67 -3.64 -1.24
CA THR A 17 8.41 -4.06 -1.88
C THR A 17 8.23 -3.37 -3.22
N VAL A 18 7.46 -4.00 -4.09
CA VAL A 18 7.13 -3.46 -5.41
C VAL A 18 5.74 -2.81 -5.36
N GLY A 19 5.67 -1.55 -5.80
CA GLY A 19 4.41 -0.85 -6.05
C GLY A 19 3.74 -1.34 -7.32
N ILE A 20 2.41 -1.24 -7.38
CA ILE A 20 1.62 -1.67 -8.54
C ILE A 20 0.77 -0.52 -9.05
N VAL A 21 0.57 -0.53 -10.36
CA VAL A 21 -0.46 0.24 -11.06
C VAL A 21 -1.31 -0.76 -11.82
N ASP A 22 -2.61 -0.79 -11.55
CA ASP A 22 -3.57 -1.67 -12.20
C ASP A 22 -4.47 -0.84 -13.12
N LEU A 23 -4.51 -1.22 -14.40
CA LEU A 23 -5.28 -0.54 -15.45
C LEU A 23 -6.48 -1.42 -15.83
N GLY A 24 -7.56 -1.28 -15.08
CA GLY A 24 -8.82 -1.94 -15.36
C GLY A 24 -9.65 -1.20 -16.43
N GLY A 25 -10.73 -1.81 -16.88
CA GLY A 25 -11.61 -1.21 -17.90
C GLY A 25 -12.40 0.01 -17.44
N GLY A 26 -12.65 0.16 -16.14
CA GLY A 26 -13.45 1.26 -15.58
C GLY A 26 -12.73 2.08 -14.51
N SER A 27 -11.49 1.72 -14.17
CA SER A 27 -10.73 2.42 -13.12
C SER A 27 -9.25 2.08 -13.21
N VAL A 28 -8.44 2.95 -12.60
CA VAL A 28 -7.01 2.74 -12.40
C VAL A 28 -6.75 2.76 -10.92
N GLN A 29 -5.94 1.83 -10.43
CA GLN A 29 -5.50 1.82 -9.04
C GLN A 29 -3.99 1.94 -8.94
N MET A 30 -3.50 2.68 -7.96
CA MET A 30 -2.09 2.71 -7.57
C MET A 30 -1.95 2.26 -6.13
N ALA A 31 -1.04 1.33 -5.87
CA ALA A 31 -0.76 0.87 -4.51
C ALA A 31 0.73 0.60 -4.26
N TYR A 32 1.28 1.18 -3.19
CA TYR A 32 2.67 0.96 -2.79
C TYR A 32 2.87 1.17 -1.28
N ALA A 33 3.91 0.52 -0.73
CA ALA A 33 4.21 0.64 0.69
C ALA A 33 4.95 1.95 0.99
N ILE A 34 4.60 2.59 2.10
CA ILE A 34 5.17 3.85 2.57
C ILE A 34 5.70 3.69 4.00
N PRO A 35 6.65 4.54 4.44
CA PRO A 35 7.10 4.51 5.82
C PRO A 35 6.00 4.98 6.77
N LYS A 36 6.02 4.46 8.01
CA LYS A 36 5.05 4.82 9.06
C LYS A 36 4.91 6.34 9.27
N LYS A 37 6.01 7.08 9.12
CA LYS A 37 6.02 8.54 9.27
C LYS A 37 5.09 9.22 8.26
N GLU A 38 5.16 8.81 6.99
CA GLU A 38 4.32 9.35 5.91
C GLU A 38 2.85 8.93 6.08
N ALA A 39 2.63 7.69 6.53
CA ALA A 39 1.30 7.19 6.84
C ALA A 39 0.58 8.06 7.90
N LEU A 40 1.29 8.46 8.95
CA LEU A 40 0.75 9.29 10.03
C LEU A 40 0.49 10.74 9.61
N SER A 41 1.26 11.26 8.64
CA SER A 41 1.08 12.60 8.09
C SER A 41 0.13 12.66 6.89
N SER A 42 -0.40 11.52 6.43
CA SER A 42 -1.27 11.45 5.26
C SER A 42 -2.56 12.22 5.51
N PRO A 43 -3.01 13.07 4.56
CA PRO A 43 -4.32 13.71 4.66
C PRO A 43 -5.43 12.65 4.64
N LYS A 44 -6.58 13.00 5.21
CA LYS A 44 -7.82 12.23 5.03
C LYS A 44 -8.36 12.52 3.63
N SER A 45 -9.02 11.55 2.99
CA SER A 45 -9.64 11.82 1.68
C SER A 45 -10.73 12.88 1.81
N SER A 46 -10.89 13.65 0.74
CA SER A 46 -11.87 14.73 0.57
C SER A 46 -13.30 14.24 0.83
N ASP A 47 -13.57 12.97 0.52
CA ASP A 47 -14.90 12.38 0.54
C ASP A 47 -15.26 11.73 1.89
N GLY A 48 -14.37 11.83 2.88
CA GLY A 48 -14.62 11.43 4.27
C GLY A 48 -14.79 9.94 4.53
N GLN A 49 -14.87 9.09 3.50
CA GLN A 49 -15.15 7.65 3.66
C GLN A 49 -13.90 6.79 3.85
N TYR A 50 -12.75 7.16 3.28
CA TYR A 50 -11.55 6.30 3.31
C TYR A 50 -10.25 7.08 3.52
N SER A 51 -9.33 6.55 4.31
CA SER A 51 -7.95 7.03 4.36
C SER A 51 -7.21 6.58 3.09
N TYR A 52 -6.31 7.41 2.55
CA TYR A 52 -5.38 6.99 1.48
C TYR A 52 -4.41 5.89 1.93
N VAL A 53 -4.37 5.58 3.23
CA VAL A 53 -3.45 4.61 3.80
C VAL A 53 -4.22 3.46 4.41
N LYS A 54 -3.88 2.23 4.01
CA LYS A 54 -4.33 0.98 4.64
C LYS A 54 -3.20 0.36 5.45
N GLU A 55 -3.49 -0.05 6.69
CA GLU A 55 -2.57 -0.86 7.49
C GLU A 55 -2.79 -2.35 7.21
N LEU A 56 -1.70 -3.10 7.00
CA LEU A 56 -1.74 -4.54 6.77
C LEU A 56 -0.65 -5.22 7.59
N PHE A 57 -0.90 -6.44 8.08
CA PHE A 57 0.11 -7.27 8.74
C PHE A 57 0.34 -8.54 7.92
N LEU A 58 1.52 -8.66 7.31
CA LEU A 58 1.84 -9.71 6.34
C LEU A 58 3.20 -10.33 6.68
N LYS A 59 3.26 -11.66 6.82
CA LYS A 59 4.47 -12.42 7.19
C LYS A 59 5.25 -11.81 8.38
N GLY A 60 4.56 -11.37 9.42
CA GLY A 60 5.19 -10.80 10.62
C GLY A 60 5.56 -9.32 10.54
N THR A 61 5.35 -8.67 9.40
CA THR A 61 5.68 -7.25 9.19
C THR A 61 4.42 -6.41 9.02
N LYS A 62 4.35 -5.27 9.72
CA LYS A 62 3.29 -4.26 9.52
C LYS A 62 3.67 -3.34 8.37
N TYR A 63 2.82 -3.26 7.36
CA TYR A 63 2.93 -2.38 6.21
C TYR A 63 1.88 -1.27 6.28
N TYR A 64 2.27 -0.09 5.82
CA TYR A 64 1.38 1.03 5.54
C TYR A 64 1.32 1.18 4.02
N LEU A 65 0.16 0.94 3.43
CA LEU A 65 -0.03 0.91 1.99
C LEU A 65 -0.78 2.16 1.56
N TYR A 66 -0.14 3.02 0.77
CA TYR A 66 -0.85 4.06 0.04
C TYR A 66 -1.70 3.41 -1.06
N VAL A 67 -2.97 3.84 -1.18
CA VAL A 67 -3.91 3.38 -2.21
C VAL A 67 -4.72 4.55 -2.76
N HIS A 68 -4.85 4.61 -4.09
CA HIS A 68 -5.72 5.53 -4.81
C HIS A 68 -6.39 4.82 -5.99
#